data_AF-A0A438I1F4-F1
#
_entry.id   AF-A0A438I1F4-F1
#
_cell.length_a   1.000
_cell.length_b   1.000
_cell.length_c   1.000
_cell.angle_alpha   90.00
_cell.angle_beta   90.00
_cell.angle_gamma   90.00
#
_symmetry.space_group_name_H-M   'P 1'
#
loop_
_entity.id
_entity.type
_entity.pdbx_description
1 polymer ?
#
loop_
_entity_poly.entity_id
_entity_poly.type
_entity_poly.pdbx_seq_one_letter_code
_entity_poly.pdbx_strand_id
1 'polypeptide(L)'
;MDLQRGLPLLIQQFGALFKKNFLLSWRNKGATFLQLFSSLFFIFLIFCIGKAIRSRFSSSTEYENVFDPKPLVSLPIPPCEDKFYTKLPCFDFVWSGNGSAKIQSIVNRIMTNNPGRPIPSDNLSGNSRLNQL
;
A
#
# COMPACT_ATOMS: atom_id res chain seq x y z
N MET A 1 1.21 12.53 -67.82
CA MET A 1 2.08 13.20 -66.82
C MET A 1 3.47 13.17 -67.39
N ASP A 2 4.01 14.32 -67.75
CA ASP A 2 5.39 14.38 -68.21
C ASP A 2 6.34 14.07 -67.05
N LEU A 3 7.41 13.34 -67.34
CA LEU A 3 8.45 13.02 -66.36
C LEU A 3 9.22 14.31 -66.04
N GLN A 4 9.07 14.83 -64.82
CA GLN A 4 9.83 15.99 -64.35
C GLN A 4 11.31 15.63 -64.14
N ARG A 5 12.21 16.60 -63.97
CA ARG A 5 13.65 16.35 -63.71
C ARG A 5 14.10 17.06 -62.43
N GLY A 6 15.09 16.51 -61.73
CA GLY A 6 15.66 17.12 -60.51
C GLY A 6 14.78 16.97 -59.26
N LEU A 7 14.74 17.98 -58.40
CA LEU A 7 13.93 18.00 -57.17
C LEU A 7 12.42 17.69 -57.39
N PRO A 8 11.73 18.24 -58.40
CA PRO A 8 10.32 17.92 -58.64
C PRO A 8 10.11 16.44 -59.05
N LEU A 9 11.09 15.81 -59.69
CA LEU A 9 11.05 14.36 -59.96
C LEU A 9 11.05 13.55 -58.64
N LEU A 10 11.83 13.96 -57.64
CA LEU A 10 11.86 13.29 -56.34
C LEU A 10 10.50 13.36 -55.64
N ILE A 11 9.84 14.52 -55.67
CA ILE A 11 8.50 14.69 -55.09
C ILE A 11 7.48 13.83 -55.86
N GLN A 12 7.55 13.83 -57.20
CA GLN A 12 6.69 13.02 -58.06
C GLN A 12 6.86 11.52 -57.78
N GLN A 13 8.10 11.04 -57.66
CA GLN A 13 8.42 9.65 -57.36
C GLN A 13 7.99 9.27 -55.94
N PHE A 14 8.30 10.11 -54.94
CA PHE A 14 7.88 9.89 -53.56
C PHE A 14 6.35 9.78 -53.46
N GLY A 15 5.61 10.69 -54.08
CA GLY A 15 4.15 10.65 -54.11
C GLY A 15 3.60 9.38 -54.79
N ALA A 16 4.20 8.98 -55.92
CA ALA A 16 3.82 7.75 -56.61
C ALA A 16 4.07 6.49 -55.77
N LEU A 17 5.23 6.41 -55.12
CA LEU A 17 5.61 5.33 -54.20
C LEU A 17 4.71 5.30 -52.96
N PHE A 18 4.43 6.46 -52.38
CA PHE A 18 3.53 6.58 -51.23
C PHE A 18 2.13 6.10 -51.59
N LYS A 19 1.58 6.54 -52.73
CA LYS A 19 0.26 6.10 -53.22
C LYS A 19 0.21 4.59 -53.46
N LYS A 20 1.26 4.01 -54.04
CA LYS A 20 1.36 2.56 -54.26
C LYS A 20 1.34 1.80 -52.93
N ASN A 21 2.17 2.19 -51.97
CA ASN A 21 2.24 1.55 -50.66
C ASN A 21 0.96 1.75 -49.86
N PHE A 22 0.33 2.92 -49.96
CA PHE A 22 -0.95 3.20 -49.32
C PHE A 22 -2.07 2.32 -49.90
N LEU A 23 -2.17 2.18 -51.23
CA LEU A 23 -3.12 1.27 -51.88
C LEU A 23 -2.88 -0.21 -51.51
N LEU A 24 -1.61 -0.62 -51.41
CA LEU A 24 -1.25 -1.98 -50.98
C LEU A 24 -1.69 -2.23 -49.54
N SER A 25 -1.37 -1.30 -48.63
CA SER A 25 -1.82 -1.31 -47.23
C SER A 25 -3.35 -1.30 -47.13
N TRP A 26 -4.04 -0.52 -47.97
CA TRP A 26 -5.50 -0.47 -48.03
C TRP A 26 -6.15 -1.78 -48.49
N ARG A 27 -5.47 -2.55 -49.35
CA ARG A 27 -5.93 -3.90 -49.74
C ARG A 27 -5.71 -4.91 -48.62
N ASN A 28 -4.65 -4.76 -47.83
CA ASN A 28 -4.38 -5.58 -46.65
C ASN A 28 -4.86 -4.93 -45.35
N LYS A 29 -6.17 -4.70 -45.25
CA LYS A 29 -6.81 -4.02 -44.10
C LYS A 29 -6.59 -4.74 -42.77
N GLY A 30 -6.53 -6.08 -42.80
CA GLY A 30 -6.37 -6.89 -41.58
C GLY A 30 -5.01 -6.68 -40.93
N ALA A 31 -3.92 -6.82 -41.69
CA ALA A 31 -2.57 -6.66 -41.14
C ALA A 31 -2.30 -5.23 -40.68
N THR A 32 -2.76 -4.23 -41.44
CA THR A 32 -2.61 -2.81 -41.07
C THR A 32 -3.43 -2.43 -39.85
N PHE A 33 -4.67 -2.91 -39.73
CA PHE A 33 -5.49 -2.73 -38.53
C PHE A 33 -4.83 -3.38 -37.31
N LEU A 34 -4.40 -4.65 -37.43
CA LEU A 34 -3.72 -5.35 -36.35
C LEU A 34 -2.47 -4.61 -35.90
N GLN A 35 -1.64 -4.14 -36.83
CA GLN A 35 -0.41 -3.43 -36.51
C GLN A 35 -0.66 -2.08 -35.83
N LEU A 36 -1.67 -1.32 -36.27
CA LEU A 36 -2.00 -0.02 -35.68
C LEU A 36 -2.72 -0.14 -34.33
N PHE A 37 -3.60 -1.12 -34.17
CA PHE A 37 -4.37 -1.32 -32.93
C PHE A 37 -3.69 -2.23 -31.91
N SER A 38 -2.63 -2.96 -32.30
CA SER A 38 -1.89 -3.85 -31.41
C SER A 38 -1.41 -3.13 -30.14
N SER A 39 -0.80 -1.95 -30.27
CA SER A 39 -0.32 -1.17 -29.12
C SER A 39 -1.46 -0.78 -28.17
N LEU A 40 -2.58 -0.29 -28.71
CA LEU A 40 -3.76 0.07 -27.92
C LEU A 40 -4.36 -1.14 -27.20
N PHE A 41 -4.42 -2.28 -27.89
CA PHE A 41 -4.86 -3.55 -27.31
C PHE A 41 -3.97 -3.98 -26.14
N PHE A 42 -2.64 -3.91 -26.29
CA PHE A 42 -1.72 -4.25 -25.20
C PHE A 42 -1.85 -3.30 -24.00
N ILE A 43 -1.99 -1.99 -24.24
CA ILE A 43 -2.23 -1.01 -23.15
C ILE A 43 -3.52 -1.35 -22.39
N PHE A 44 -4.60 -1.65 -23.12
CA PHE A 44 -5.86 -2.08 -22.53
C PHE A 44 -5.71 -3.39 -21.74
N LEU A 45 -4.97 -4.36 -22.26
CA LEU A 45 -4.71 -5.64 -21.62
C LEU A 45 -3.95 -5.44 -20.29
N ILE A 46 -2.90 -4.62 -20.28
CA ILE A 46 -2.15 -4.26 -19.05
C ILE A 46 -3.08 -3.58 -18.02
N PHE A 47 -3.96 -2.69 -18.48
CA PHE A 47 -4.95 -2.05 -17.61
C PHE A 47 -5.90 -3.07 -16.98
N CYS A 48 -6.45 -3.99 -17.77
CA CYS A 48 -7.31 -5.08 -17.29
C CYS A 48 -6.59 -5.96 -16.27
N ILE A 49 -5.33 -6.34 -16.52
CA ILE A 49 -4.51 -7.10 -15.56
C ILE A 49 -4.38 -6.33 -14.24
N GLY A 50 -4.02 -5.04 -14.28
CA GLY A 50 -3.91 -4.22 -13.09
C GLY A 50 -5.22 -4.12 -12.29
N LYS A 51 -6.36 -4.07 -12.98
CA LYS A 51 -7.69 -4.05 -12.35
C LYS A 51 -8.06 -5.41 -11.75
N ALA A 52 -7.72 -6.51 -12.42
CA ALA A 52 -7.94 -7.86 -11.92
C ALA A 52 -7.08 -8.16 -10.68
N ILE A 53 -5.81 -7.76 -10.70
CA ILE A 53 -4.91 -7.82 -9.54
C ILE A 53 -5.54 -7.06 -8.36
N ARG A 54 -5.89 -5.77 -8.55
CA ARG A 54 -6.56 -4.98 -7.50
C ARG A 54 -7.83 -5.62 -6.96
N SER A 55 -8.66 -6.22 -7.82
CA SER A 55 -9.89 -6.91 -7.39
C SER A 55 -9.63 -8.21 -6.64
N ARG A 56 -8.52 -8.89 -6.92
CA ARG A 56 -8.12 -10.11 -6.19
C ARG A 56 -7.53 -9.77 -4.83
N PHE A 57 -6.77 -8.69 -4.77
CA PHE A 57 -6.13 -8.24 -3.54
C PHE A 57 -7.01 -7.28 -2.72
N SER A 58 -8.21 -6.90 -3.19
CA SER A 58 -9.11 -6.02 -2.43
C SER A 58 -9.63 -6.65 -1.13
N SER A 59 -9.54 -7.98 -0.99
CA SER A 59 -9.88 -8.72 0.23
C SER A 59 -8.65 -9.08 1.09
N SER A 60 -7.44 -8.83 0.61
CA SER A 60 -6.20 -9.04 1.35
C SER A 60 -5.58 -7.69 1.69
N THR A 61 -4.96 -7.57 2.85
CA THR A 61 -4.34 -6.36 3.40
C THR A 61 -3.10 -5.84 2.63
N GLU A 62 -3.06 -6.01 1.30
CA GLU A 62 -1.91 -5.66 0.48
C GLU A 62 -2.04 -4.24 -0.08
N TYR A 63 -1.35 -3.33 0.62
CA TYR A 63 -0.85 -2.03 0.18
C TYR A 63 -1.89 -0.92 -0.10
N GLU A 64 -2.65 -0.54 0.93
CA GLU A 64 -3.08 0.87 1.00
C GLU A 64 -1.93 1.73 1.55
N ASN A 65 -1.63 2.83 0.85
CA ASN A 65 -0.80 3.89 1.41
C ASN A 65 -1.62 4.62 2.47
N VAL A 66 -1.54 4.17 3.73
CA VAL A 66 -2.16 4.84 4.86
C VAL A 66 -1.22 5.95 5.34
N PHE A 67 -1.44 7.17 4.87
CA PHE A 67 -0.61 8.33 5.20
C PHE A 67 -0.71 8.76 6.67
N ASP A 68 -1.80 8.40 7.35
CA ASP A 68 -2.00 8.58 8.79
C ASP A 68 -2.60 7.30 9.39
N PRO A 69 -1.77 6.29 9.69
CA PRO A 69 -2.26 5.06 10.28
C PRO A 69 -2.71 5.37 11.70
N LYS A 70 -3.97 5.07 12.01
CA LYS A 70 -4.45 5.11 13.40
C LYS A 70 -3.49 4.25 14.23
N PRO A 71 -2.86 4.80 15.28
CA PRO A 71 -1.95 4.02 16.11
C PRO A 71 -2.72 2.79 16.60
N LEU A 72 -2.13 1.61 16.41
CA LEU A 72 -2.60 0.43 17.11
C LEU A 72 -2.49 0.79 18.59
N VAL A 73 -3.67 0.93 19.21
CA VAL A 73 -3.82 1.22 20.64
C VAL A 73 -2.83 0.31 21.34
N SER A 74 -1.87 0.89 22.08
CA SER A 74 -0.81 0.13 22.74
C SER A 74 -1.47 -0.97 23.56
N LEU A 75 -1.36 -2.22 23.09
CA LEU A 75 -2.08 -3.30 23.73
C LEU A 75 -1.49 -3.48 25.13
N PRO A 76 -2.31 -3.36 26.17
CA PRO A 76 -1.86 -3.54 27.54
C PRO A 76 -1.27 -4.93 27.73
N ILE A 77 -0.32 -5.02 28.66
CA ILE A 77 0.43 -6.25 28.87
C ILE A 77 -0.50 -7.35 29.40
N PRO A 78 -0.47 -8.56 28.80
CA PRO A 78 -1.29 -9.66 29.27
C PRO A 78 -0.83 -10.08 30.67
N PRO A 79 -1.75 -10.16 31.64
CA PRO A 79 -1.43 -10.44 33.02
C PRO A 79 -0.79 -11.82 33.16
N CYS A 80 0.13 -11.89 34.13
CA CYS A 80 0.85 -13.11 34.52
C CYS A 80 -0.01 -14.35 34.75
N GLU A 81 -1.31 -14.15 34.94
CA GLU A 81 -2.24 -15.19 35.33
C GLU A 81 -2.79 -16.01 34.17
N ASP A 82 -2.60 -15.52 32.94
CA ASP A 82 -3.18 -16.11 31.72
C ASP A 82 -2.46 -17.38 31.24
N LYS A 83 -1.62 -17.96 32.08
CA LYS A 83 -1.08 -19.29 31.86
C LYS A 83 -1.90 -20.29 32.66
N PHE A 84 -2.29 -21.42 32.05
CA PHE A 84 -3.00 -22.53 32.72
C PHE A 84 -2.31 -23.08 34.00
N TYR A 85 -1.11 -22.59 34.34
CA TYR A 85 -0.32 -22.96 35.52
C TYR A 85 -0.15 -21.82 36.53
N THR A 86 -0.94 -20.75 36.46
CA THR A 86 -0.78 -19.62 37.38
C THR A 86 -1.13 -20.02 38.80
N LYS A 87 -0.17 -19.80 39.71
CA LYS A 87 -0.34 -19.99 41.15
C LYS A 87 -0.50 -18.64 41.83
N LEU A 88 -1.53 -18.56 42.67
CA LEU A 88 -1.91 -17.35 43.37
C LEU A 88 -0.98 -17.05 44.57
N PRO A 89 -0.87 -15.77 44.97
CA PRO A 89 -1.47 -14.58 44.34
C PRO A 89 -0.61 -13.96 43.23
N CYS A 90 -1.21 -13.47 42.13
CA CYS A 90 -0.52 -12.68 41.11
C CYS A 90 -1.39 -11.53 40.62
N PHE A 91 -0.82 -10.35 40.40
CA PHE A 91 -1.59 -9.24 39.83
C PHE A 91 -0.72 -8.41 38.88
N ASP A 92 -1.33 -7.93 37.79
CA ASP A 92 -0.81 -6.91 36.87
C ASP A 92 -1.89 -5.86 36.67
N PHE A 93 -1.50 -4.60 36.47
CA PHE A 93 -2.44 -3.55 36.09
C PHE A 93 -1.80 -2.60 35.08
N VAL A 94 -2.64 -1.77 34.44
CA VAL A 94 -2.25 -0.72 33.48
C VAL A 94 -2.65 0.65 34.04
N TRP A 95 -1.83 1.68 33.85
CA TRP A 95 -2.11 3.04 34.31
C TRP A 95 -1.63 4.12 33.35
N SER A 96 -2.56 4.83 32.70
CA SER A 96 -2.27 5.82 31.64
C SER A 96 -1.80 7.20 32.13
N GLY A 97 -1.57 7.38 33.43
CA GLY A 97 -1.07 8.63 33.99
C GLY A 97 -2.11 9.76 34.09
N ASN A 98 -2.12 10.44 35.23
CA ASN A 98 -2.50 11.86 35.34
C ASN A 98 -1.57 12.47 36.41
N GLY A 99 -1.01 13.65 36.14
CA GLY A 99 0.18 14.24 36.78
C GLY A 99 0.10 14.56 38.29
N SER A 100 -0.84 13.98 39.03
CA SER A 100 -0.93 14.11 40.49
C SER A 100 0.14 13.25 41.17
N ALA A 101 1.08 13.91 41.84
CA ALA A 101 2.17 13.27 42.60
C ALA A 101 1.66 12.30 43.68
N LYS A 102 0.48 12.56 44.27
CA LYS A 102 -0.15 11.67 45.25
C LYS A 102 -0.59 10.35 44.62
N ILE A 103 -1.20 10.40 43.44
CA ILE A 103 -1.67 9.22 42.71
C ILE A 103 -0.47 8.41 42.19
N GLN A 104 0.57 9.07 41.70
CA GLN A 104 1.83 8.42 41.36
C GLN A 104 2.42 7.67 42.56
N SER A 105 2.44 8.29 43.75
CA SER A 105 2.91 7.64 44.98
C SER A 105 2.10 6.41 45.36
N ILE A 106 0.77 6.45 45.19
CA ILE A 106 -0.10 5.31 45.46
C ILE A 106 0.10 4.19 44.43
N VAL A 107 0.15 4.51 43.14
CA VAL A 107 0.44 3.55 42.06
C VAL A 107 1.79 2.87 42.31
N ASN A 108 2.83 3.65 42.65
CA ASN A 108 4.14 3.12 42.99
C ASN A 108 4.09 2.19 44.22
N ARG A 109 3.27 2.50 45.23
CA ARG A 109 3.07 1.63 46.40
C ARG A 109 2.33 0.35 46.05
N ILE A 110 1.33 0.41 45.18
CA ILE A 110 0.57 -0.77 44.73
C ILE A 110 1.46 -1.69 43.89
N MET A 111 2.25 -1.12 42.97
CA MET A 111 3.25 -1.87 42.20
C MET A 111 4.25 -2.57 43.10
N THR A 112 4.72 -1.89 44.15
CA THR A 112 5.79 -2.40 45.02
C THR A 112 5.31 -3.37 46.07
N ASN A 113 4.04 -3.30 46.50
CA ASN A 113 3.44 -4.22 47.48
C ASN A 113 2.57 -5.31 46.83
N ASN A 114 2.72 -5.51 45.53
CA ASN A 114 1.97 -6.53 44.84
C ASN A 114 2.43 -7.93 45.29
N PRO A 115 1.53 -8.78 45.80
CA PRO A 115 1.91 -10.08 46.35
C PRO A 115 2.30 -11.03 45.22
N GLY A 116 3.24 -11.93 45.52
CA GLY A 116 3.84 -12.80 44.53
C GLY A 116 4.90 -12.13 43.66
N ARG A 117 4.78 -10.83 43.33
CA ARG A 117 5.83 -10.01 42.68
C ARG A 117 5.45 -8.52 42.57
N PRO A 118 6.42 -7.60 42.47
CA PRO A 118 6.14 -6.24 42.05
C PRO A 118 5.67 -6.14 40.58
N ILE A 119 4.88 -5.11 40.27
CA ILE A 119 4.33 -4.86 38.93
C ILE A 119 5.27 -3.89 38.18
N PRO A 120 5.79 -4.25 36.99
CA PRO A 120 6.66 -3.38 36.21
C PRO A 120 5.96 -2.11 35.69
N SER A 121 6.68 -1.00 35.60
CA SER A 121 6.18 0.29 35.08
C SER A 121 5.82 0.24 33.59
N ASP A 122 6.41 -0.68 32.86
CA ASP A 122 6.18 -0.84 31.43
C ASP A 122 4.83 -1.50 31.14
N ASN A 123 4.34 -2.35 32.08
CA ASN A 123 2.97 -2.88 32.08
C ASN A 123 1.94 -1.79 32.32
N LEU A 124 2.36 -0.67 32.89
CA LEU A 124 1.48 0.43 33.22
C LEU A 124 1.25 1.37 32.05
N SER A 125 2.14 1.41 31.07
CA SER A 125 2.13 2.46 30.06
C SER A 125 1.16 2.17 28.91
N GLY A 126 -0.12 2.48 29.13
CA GLY A 126 -1.07 2.71 28.04
C GLY A 126 -0.87 4.05 27.33
N ASN A 127 0.09 4.89 27.74
CA ASN A 127 0.32 6.20 27.12
C ASN A 127 1.66 6.88 27.53
N SER A 128 2.80 6.36 27.08
CA SER A 128 4.08 7.09 27.20
C SER A 128 4.55 7.74 25.90
N ARG A 129 3.69 7.81 24.87
CA ARG A 129 4.03 8.45 23.58
C ARG A 129 2.95 9.34 22.95
N LEU A 130 1.86 9.71 23.64
CA LEU A 130 0.95 10.77 23.15
C LEU A 130 1.31 12.17 23.65
N ASN A 131 2.41 12.35 24.39
CA ASN A 131 2.84 13.67 24.90
C ASN A 131 4.10 14.23 24.21
N GLN A 132 4.38 13.83 22.96
CA GLN A 132 5.42 14.49 22.14
C GLN A 132 4.90 15.02 20.78
N LEU A 133 3.58 15.13 20.61
CA LEU A 133 2.96 15.93 19.55
C LEU A 133 1.79 16.74 20.13
#